data_AF-A0A7Y4WRZ3-F1
#
_entry.id   AF-A0A7Y4WRZ3-F1
#
_cell.length_a   1.000
_cell.length_b   1.000
_cell.length_c   1.000
_cell.angle_alpha   90.00
_cell.angle_beta   90.00
_cell.angle_gamma   90.00
#
_symmetry.space_group_name_H-M   'P 1'
#
loop_
_entity.id
_entity.type
_entity.pdbx_description
1 polymer ?
#
loop_
_entity_poly.entity_id
_entity_poly.type
_entity_poly.pdbx_seq_one_letter_code
_entity_poly.pdbx_strand_id
1 'polypeptide(L)'
;MSTRTSARQYAASSGAGSRRGRPRKFNSPSRAVTLTLPEDVIAALRTIDADLSLAVVRALQPLARTEPGAPAELVSYGNRSVIVVPRSRTLRERTGVELVPTADGRALICFDEQMSVPHLELQLTDALGDATLDAESRTLFETLVAILRRARQEQTVAPQARQIIVLQHNGGSDSPPRGRDAGSPTAPSSRSARASRA
;
A
#
# COMPACT_ATOMS: atom_id res chain seq x y z
N MET A 1 13.29 -49.30 -16.76
CA MET A 1 14.25 -49.53 -15.67
C MET A 1 15.17 -48.33 -15.53
N SER A 2 15.37 -47.93 -14.29
CA SER A 2 16.15 -46.85 -13.71
C SER A 2 17.44 -46.37 -14.40
N THR A 3 17.54 -45.03 -14.47
CA THR A 3 18.65 -44.14 -14.10
C THR A 3 20.11 -44.52 -14.36
N ARG A 4 20.84 -43.57 -14.97
CA ARG A 4 22.10 -43.04 -14.39
C ARG A 4 22.40 -41.61 -14.85
N THR A 5 22.36 -40.72 -13.87
CA THR A 5 23.11 -39.48 -13.70
C THR A 5 24.60 -39.62 -14.09
N SER A 6 25.18 -38.67 -14.82
CA SER A 6 26.07 -37.63 -14.26
C SER A 6 26.92 -36.88 -15.29
N ALA A 7 26.82 -35.54 -15.22
CA ALA A 7 27.88 -34.52 -15.24
C ALA A 7 28.69 -34.16 -16.50
N ARG A 8 28.80 -32.82 -16.63
CA ARG A 8 29.73 -31.98 -17.43
C ARG A 8 29.44 -31.98 -18.93
N GLN A 9 29.23 -30.84 -19.59
CA GLN A 9 29.99 -29.60 -19.53
C GLN A 9 29.08 -28.48 -20.06
N TYR A 10 28.78 -27.47 -19.23
CA TYR A 10 28.55 -26.14 -19.78
C TYR A 10 29.75 -25.30 -19.38
N ALA A 11 30.53 -24.99 -20.42
CA ALA A 11 31.63 -24.09 -20.36
C ALA A 11 31.15 -22.74 -19.82
N ALA A 12 31.99 -22.20 -18.95
CA ALA A 12 31.90 -20.89 -18.37
C ALA A 12 31.75 -19.81 -19.45
N SER A 13 30.66 -19.05 -19.35
CA SER A 13 30.66 -17.62 -19.66
C SER A 13 30.68 -16.87 -18.32
N SER A 14 31.90 -16.68 -17.83
CA SER A 14 32.25 -15.83 -16.72
C SER A 14 31.89 -14.38 -17.03
N GLY A 15 31.23 -13.67 -16.10
CA GLY A 15 31.44 -12.23 -15.97
C GLY A 15 30.24 -11.35 -15.61
N ALA A 16 29.77 -11.42 -14.37
CA ALA A 16 29.39 -10.21 -13.61
C ALA A 16 29.33 -10.57 -12.12
N GLY A 17 30.47 -10.45 -11.44
CA GLY A 17 30.62 -10.83 -10.05
C GLY A 17 29.61 -10.16 -9.12
N SER A 18 29.10 -10.94 -8.16
CA SER A 18 28.49 -10.38 -6.96
C SER A 18 29.53 -9.49 -6.27
N ARG A 19 29.48 -8.18 -6.51
CA ARG A 19 30.22 -7.22 -5.69
C ARG A 19 29.68 -7.37 -4.27
N ARG A 20 30.40 -8.11 -3.43
CA ARG A 20 30.32 -7.98 -1.98
C ARG A 20 30.58 -6.51 -1.65
N GLY A 21 29.51 -5.79 -1.38
CA GLY A 21 29.51 -4.39 -1.00
C GLY A 21 28.39 -4.17 0.01
N ARG A 22 28.55 -3.15 0.86
CA ARG A 22 27.59 -2.76 1.89
C ARG A 22 26.17 -2.76 1.30
N PRO A 23 25.19 -3.43 1.96
CA PRO A 23 23.81 -3.40 1.53
C PRO A 23 23.36 -1.98 1.19
N ARG A 24 22.69 -1.82 0.05
CA ARG A 24 22.22 -0.51 -0.40
C ARG A 24 21.17 -0.01 0.59
N LYS A 25 21.29 1.25 0.97
CA LYS A 25 20.39 1.93 1.92
C LYS A 25 18.95 2.02 1.41
N PHE A 26 18.78 2.03 0.09
CA PHE A 26 17.48 2.07 -0.58
C PHE A 26 17.38 0.94 -1.61
N ASN A 27 16.16 0.43 -1.79
CA ASN A 27 15.83 -0.63 -2.75
C ASN A 27 15.61 -0.11 -4.19
N SER A 28 15.87 1.18 -4.43
CA SER A 28 15.66 1.87 -5.72
C SER A 28 16.96 2.53 -6.19
N PRO A 29 17.10 2.88 -7.49
CA PRO A 29 18.21 3.71 -7.95
C PRO A 29 18.29 5.01 -7.12
N SER A 30 19.46 5.28 -6.54
CA SER A 30 19.63 6.39 -5.59
C SER A 30 20.92 7.16 -5.88
N ARG A 31 20.87 8.49 -5.79
CA ARG A 31 22.03 9.38 -5.92
C ARG A 31 22.31 10.06 -4.58
N ALA A 32 23.59 10.16 -4.19
CA ALA A 32 23.98 10.94 -3.01
C ALA A 32 23.77 12.44 -3.29
N VAL A 33 23.09 13.12 -2.37
CA VAL A 33 22.85 14.57 -2.43
C VAL A 33 23.26 15.15 -1.08
N THR A 34 24.10 16.17 -1.10
CA THR A 34 24.43 16.97 0.09
C THR A 34 23.50 18.17 0.10
N LEU A 35 22.89 18.43 1.25
CA LEU A 35 21.89 19.47 1.45
C LEU A 35 22.10 20.12 2.81
N THR A 36 22.01 21.44 2.84
CA THR A 36 22.06 22.25 4.07
C THR A 36 20.63 22.51 4.50
N LEU A 37 20.26 22.07 5.70
CA LEU A 37 18.94 22.26 6.26
C LEU A 37 19.01 23.11 7.53
N PRO A 38 17.97 23.90 7.82
CA PRO A 38 17.78 24.49 9.14
C PRO A 38 17.75 23.43 10.26
N GLU A 39 18.26 23.77 11.44
CA GLU A 39 18.40 22.81 12.56
C GLU A 39 17.04 22.31 13.08
N ASP A 40 16.02 23.16 13.04
CA ASP A 40 14.63 22.82 13.37
C ASP A 40 14.05 21.78 12.39
N VAL A 41 14.38 21.89 11.10
CA VAL A 41 14.00 20.89 10.09
C VAL A 41 14.70 19.56 10.34
N ILE A 42 15.99 19.58 10.71
CA ILE A 42 16.73 18.36 11.07
C ILE A 42 16.12 17.72 12.31
N ALA A 43 15.76 18.50 13.33
CA ALA A 43 15.09 18.03 14.52
C ALA A 43 13.74 17.40 14.20
N ALA A 44 12.93 18.04 13.35
CA ALA A 44 11.65 17.50 12.88
C ALA A 44 11.81 16.21 12.08
N LEU A 45 12.80 16.11 11.18
CA LEU A 45 13.06 14.88 10.44
C LEU A 45 13.48 13.73 11.37
N ARG A 46 14.24 14.02 12.44
CA ARG A 46 14.64 13.02 13.44
C ARG A 46 13.47 12.46 14.26
N THR A 47 12.34 13.16 14.35
CA THR A 47 11.14 12.59 14.98
C THR A 47 10.46 11.54 14.10
N ILE A 48 10.66 11.61 12.78
CA ILE A 48 10.13 10.65 11.79
C ILE A 48 11.00 9.39 11.73
N ASP A 49 12.32 9.57 11.63
CA ASP A 49 13.30 8.48 11.61
C ASP A 49 14.67 8.99 12.08
N ALA A 50 15.40 8.17 12.85
CA ALA A 50 16.74 8.52 13.30
C ALA A 50 17.72 8.69 12.13
N ASP A 51 17.47 7.98 11.02
CA ASP A 51 18.19 8.15 9.78
C ASP A 51 17.53 9.24 8.91
N LEU A 52 18.20 10.41 8.83
CA LEU A 52 17.72 11.56 8.07
C LEU A 52 17.36 11.25 6.61
N SER A 53 18.08 10.34 5.95
CA SER A 53 17.76 9.99 4.56
C SER A 53 16.45 9.20 4.47
N LEU A 54 16.17 8.33 5.44
CA LEU A 54 14.89 7.62 5.55
C LEU A 54 13.76 8.56 5.97
N ALA A 55 14.03 9.49 6.89
CA ALA A 55 13.06 10.51 7.30
C ALA A 55 12.61 11.37 6.12
N VAL A 56 13.53 11.84 5.28
CA VAL A 56 13.21 12.62 4.07
C VAL A 56 12.35 11.80 3.10
N VAL A 57 12.73 10.54 2.83
CA VAL A 57 11.95 9.67 1.93
C VAL A 57 10.55 9.43 2.48
N ARG A 58 10.40 9.17 3.78
CA ARG A 58 9.09 8.97 4.45
C ARG A 58 8.25 10.24 4.48
N ALA A 59 8.86 11.40 4.73
CA ALA A 59 8.18 12.69 4.70
C ALA A 59 7.66 13.05 3.31
N LEU A 60 8.39 12.65 2.26
CA LEU A 60 8.01 12.92 0.87
C LEU A 60 7.12 11.83 0.26
N GLN A 61 7.00 10.66 0.87
CA GLN A 61 6.17 9.56 0.36
C GLN A 61 4.69 9.96 0.10
N PRO A 62 4.04 10.79 0.95
CA PRO A 62 2.70 11.32 0.67
C PRO A 62 2.67 12.35 -0.48
N LEU A 63 3.78 13.07 -0.70
CA LEU A 63 3.92 14.13 -1.69
C LEU A 63 4.37 13.60 -3.07
N ALA A 64 5.05 12.45 -3.10
CA ALA A 64 5.45 11.75 -4.32
C ALA A 64 4.28 11.09 -5.06
N ARG A 65 3.04 11.30 -4.59
CA ARG A 65 1.78 10.83 -5.20
C ARG A 65 1.42 11.54 -6.52
N THR A 66 2.38 12.20 -7.18
CA THR A 66 2.10 13.16 -8.27
C THR A 66 2.69 12.75 -9.61
N GLU A 67 2.63 11.46 -9.93
CA GLU A 67 2.48 11.05 -11.32
C GLU A 67 1.26 10.14 -11.37
N PRO A 68 0.20 10.47 -12.12
CA PRO A 68 -0.94 9.57 -12.30
C PRO A 68 -0.48 8.35 -13.11
N GLY A 69 0.17 7.41 -12.43
CA GLY A 69 0.42 6.08 -12.93
C GLY A 69 -0.91 5.40 -13.28
N ALA A 70 -0.87 4.42 -14.18
CA ALA A 70 -2.05 3.70 -14.60
C ALA A 70 -2.87 3.21 -13.38
N PRO A 71 -4.22 3.31 -13.40
CA PRO A 71 -5.07 2.94 -12.28
C PRO A 71 -4.81 1.53 -11.74
N ALA A 72 -4.37 0.61 -12.58
CA ALA A 72 -3.74 -0.64 -12.16
C ALA A 72 -2.57 -0.95 -13.08
N GLU A 73 -1.52 -1.56 -12.55
CA GLU A 73 -0.31 -1.87 -13.31
C GLU A 73 0.26 -3.23 -12.93
N LEU A 74 0.81 -3.94 -13.92
CA LEU A 74 1.54 -5.18 -13.69
C LEU A 74 3.04 -4.87 -13.55
N VAL A 75 3.59 -5.08 -12.35
CA VAL A 75 5.01 -4.85 -12.06
C VAL A 75 5.75 -6.18 -12.03
N SER A 76 6.82 -6.29 -12.81
CA SER A 76 7.62 -7.50 -12.95
C SER A 76 8.87 -7.49 -12.07
N TYR A 77 9.04 -8.56 -11.29
CA TYR A 77 10.17 -8.86 -10.43
C TYR A 77 10.82 -10.16 -10.87
N GLY A 78 11.83 -10.07 -11.74
CA GLY A 78 12.48 -11.24 -12.32
C GLY A 78 11.51 -12.04 -13.20
N ASN A 79 11.22 -13.29 -12.82
CA ASN A 79 10.28 -14.17 -13.53
C ASN A 79 8.85 -14.13 -12.97
N ARG A 80 8.54 -13.19 -12.09
CA ARG A 80 7.22 -13.02 -11.48
C ARG A 80 6.68 -11.64 -11.79
N SER A 81 5.36 -11.53 -11.86
CA SER A 81 4.70 -10.25 -12.00
C SER A 81 3.57 -10.15 -10.99
N VAL A 82 3.38 -8.97 -10.43
CA VAL A 82 2.35 -8.68 -9.42
C VAL A 82 1.54 -7.47 -9.87
N ILE A 83 0.25 -7.47 -9.54
CA ILE A 83 -0.62 -6.34 -9.84
C ILE A 83 -0.52 -5.33 -8.69
N VAL A 84 -0.20 -4.09 -9.04
CA VAL A 84 -0.08 -2.96 -8.13
C VAL A 84 -1.20 -1.96 -8.43
N VAL A 85 -1.92 -1.58 -7.38
CA VAL A 85 -3.07 -0.66 -7.46
C VAL A 85 -2.95 0.47 -6.44
N PRO A 86 -3.58 1.64 -6.67
CA PRO A 86 -3.83 2.61 -5.63
C PRO A 86 -4.55 1.99 -4.44
N ARG A 87 -4.40 2.59 -3.26
CA ARG A 87 -5.17 2.19 -2.07
C ARG A 87 -6.64 2.56 -2.29
N SER A 88 -7.44 1.60 -2.72
CA SER A 88 -8.87 1.80 -2.99
C SER A 88 -9.73 1.07 -1.95
N ARG A 89 -10.53 1.85 -1.20
CA ARG A 89 -11.51 1.31 -0.27
C ARG A 89 -12.62 0.56 -1.00
N THR A 90 -13.10 1.12 -2.12
CA THR A 90 -14.13 0.53 -2.97
C THR A 90 -13.69 -0.83 -3.53
N LEU A 91 -12.44 -0.97 -3.96
CA LEU A 91 -11.91 -2.26 -4.43
C LEU A 91 -11.99 -3.32 -3.33
N ARG A 92 -11.51 -3.01 -2.12
CA ARG A 92 -11.57 -3.92 -0.98
C ARG A 92 -13.01 -4.28 -0.60
N GLU A 93 -13.91 -3.31 -0.54
CA GLU A 93 -15.31 -3.54 -0.12
C GLU A 93 -16.12 -4.32 -1.15
N ARG A 94 -15.90 -4.07 -2.45
CA ARG A 94 -16.67 -4.72 -3.52
C ARG A 94 -16.15 -6.10 -3.89
N THR A 95 -14.88 -6.38 -3.66
CA THR A 95 -14.26 -7.64 -4.07
C THR A 95 -13.79 -8.50 -2.90
N GLY A 96 -13.65 -7.96 -1.69
CA GLY A 96 -13.12 -8.72 -0.54
C GLY A 96 -11.62 -8.98 -0.58
N VAL A 97 -10.87 -8.38 -1.52
CA VAL A 97 -9.41 -8.49 -1.57
C VAL A 97 -8.75 -7.69 -0.45
N GLU A 98 -7.62 -8.19 0.03
CA GLU A 98 -6.71 -7.45 0.90
C GLU A 98 -5.74 -6.60 0.05
N LEU A 99 -5.43 -5.41 0.55
CA LEU A 99 -4.48 -4.49 -0.10
C LEU A 99 -3.26 -4.31 0.80
N VAL A 100 -2.14 -4.90 0.41
CA VAL A 100 -0.88 -4.79 1.17
C VAL A 100 -0.10 -3.57 0.71
N PRO A 101 0.09 -2.54 1.56
CA PRO A 101 0.71 -1.29 1.14
C PRO A 101 2.16 -1.42 0.71
N THR A 102 2.55 -0.66 -0.31
CA THR A 102 3.92 -0.55 -0.80
C THR A 102 4.55 0.82 -0.47
N ALA A 103 5.87 0.90 -0.57
CA ALA A 103 6.65 2.11 -0.24
C ALA A 103 6.44 3.29 -1.20
N ASP A 104 5.81 3.06 -2.35
CA ASP A 104 5.43 4.09 -3.34
C ASP A 104 4.01 4.64 -3.11
N GLY A 105 3.32 4.21 -2.03
CA GLY A 105 1.96 4.65 -1.72
C GLY A 105 0.86 3.86 -2.43
N ARG A 106 1.23 2.87 -3.26
CA ARG A 106 0.31 1.91 -3.86
C ARG A 106 0.09 0.71 -2.91
N ALA A 107 -0.55 -0.34 -3.43
CA ALA A 107 -0.77 -1.60 -2.74
C ALA A 107 -0.72 -2.78 -3.70
N LEU A 108 -0.29 -3.93 -3.18
CA LEU A 108 -0.42 -5.22 -3.83
C LEU A 108 -1.82 -5.78 -3.57
N ILE A 109 -2.43 -6.39 -4.58
CA ILE A 109 -3.66 -7.16 -4.40
C ILE A 109 -3.31 -8.53 -3.81
N CYS A 110 -3.94 -8.88 -2.71
CA CYS A 110 -3.78 -10.15 -2.02
C CYS A 110 -5.15 -10.70 -1.65
N PHE A 111 -5.26 -12.02 -1.59
CA PHE A 111 -6.49 -12.68 -1.18
C PHE A 111 -6.14 -14.08 -0.66
N ASP A 112 -7.01 -14.64 0.18
CA ASP A 112 -6.79 -15.92 0.84
C ASP A 112 -7.06 -17.13 -0.10
N GLU A 113 -7.00 -18.33 0.46
CA GLU A 113 -7.18 -19.58 -0.29
C GLU A 113 -8.63 -19.82 -0.76
N GLN A 114 -9.62 -19.11 -0.20
CA GLN A 114 -11.02 -19.21 -0.62
C GLN A 114 -11.31 -18.35 -1.86
N MET A 115 -10.49 -17.33 -2.08
CA MET A 115 -10.60 -16.46 -3.23
C MET A 115 -9.69 -16.95 -4.36
N SER A 116 -10.27 -17.03 -5.57
CA SER A 116 -9.53 -17.40 -6.77
C SER A 116 -9.53 -16.27 -7.80
N VAL A 117 -8.59 -16.29 -8.74
CA VAL A 117 -8.54 -15.27 -9.80
C VAL A 117 -9.82 -15.22 -10.65
N PRO A 118 -10.42 -16.35 -11.07
CA PRO A 118 -11.74 -16.32 -11.73
C PRO A 118 -12.84 -15.71 -10.86
N HIS A 119 -12.81 -15.97 -9.55
CA HIS A 119 -13.78 -15.39 -8.63
C HIS A 119 -13.59 -13.88 -8.50
N LEU A 120 -12.35 -13.40 -8.39
CA LEU A 120 -12.02 -11.97 -8.43
C LEU A 120 -12.48 -11.31 -9.74
N GLU A 121 -12.22 -11.93 -10.89
CA GLU A 121 -12.70 -11.43 -12.20
C GLU A 121 -14.23 -11.28 -12.21
N LEU A 122 -14.95 -12.25 -11.65
CA LEU A 122 -16.42 -12.20 -11.54
C LEU A 122 -16.86 -11.05 -10.65
N GLN A 123 -16.29 -10.90 -9.45
CA GLN A 123 -16.62 -9.80 -8.53
C GLN A 123 -16.37 -8.41 -9.16
N LEU A 124 -15.26 -8.26 -9.90
CA LEU A 124 -14.96 -7.03 -10.63
C LEU A 124 -15.99 -6.74 -11.72
N THR A 125 -16.42 -7.78 -12.46
CA THR A 125 -17.39 -7.66 -13.55
C THR A 125 -18.78 -7.32 -13.00
N ASP A 126 -19.20 -7.97 -11.91
CA ASP A 126 -20.47 -7.70 -11.23
C ASP A 126 -20.50 -6.27 -10.69
N ALA A 127 -19.40 -5.80 -10.09
CA ALA A 127 -19.29 -4.44 -9.59
C ALA A 127 -19.29 -3.38 -10.70
N LEU A 128 -18.75 -3.68 -11.89
CA LEU A 128 -18.84 -2.79 -13.06
C LEU A 128 -20.28 -2.65 -13.59
N GLY A 129 -21.13 -3.66 -13.35
CA GLY A 129 -22.56 -3.60 -13.64
C GLY A 129 -23.36 -2.67 -12.69
N ASP A 130 -22.77 -2.26 -11.57
CA ASP A 130 -23.42 -1.35 -10.61
C ASP A 130 -23.28 0.12 -11.06
N ALA A 131 -24.43 0.77 -11.28
CA ALA A 131 -24.49 2.17 -11.69
C ALA A 131 -24.01 3.15 -10.61
N THR A 132 -23.95 2.72 -9.34
CA THR A 132 -23.49 3.55 -8.21
C THR A 132 -21.97 3.66 -8.11
N LEU A 133 -21.22 2.91 -8.94
CA LEU A 133 -19.77 2.97 -8.96
C LEU A 133 -19.29 4.31 -9.54
N ASP A 134 -18.42 4.99 -8.79
CA ASP A 134 -17.80 6.24 -9.20
C ASP A 134 -16.85 6.04 -10.40
N ALA A 135 -16.55 7.13 -11.11
CA ALA A 135 -15.75 7.06 -12.34
C ALA A 135 -14.32 6.54 -12.12
N GLU A 136 -13.68 6.92 -11.00
CA GLU A 136 -12.30 6.49 -10.70
C GLU A 136 -12.25 4.99 -10.41
N SER A 137 -13.17 4.50 -9.56
CA SER A 137 -13.32 3.07 -9.28
C SER A 137 -13.69 2.28 -10.54
N ARG A 138 -14.55 2.83 -11.41
CA ARG A 138 -14.88 2.19 -12.69
C ARG A 138 -13.64 2.01 -13.57
N THR A 139 -12.83 3.05 -13.75
CA THR A 139 -11.58 2.95 -14.55
C THR A 139 -10.59 1.96 -13.92
N LEU A 140 -10.46 1.96 -12.59
CA LEU A 140 -9.63 0.97 -11.88
C LEU A 140 -10.09 -0.46 -12.17
N PHE A 141 -11.40 -0.73 -12.06
CA PHE A 141 -11.97 -2.07 -12.22
C PHE A 141 -11.86 -2.55 -13.67
N GLU A 142 -12.13 -1.67 -14.64
CA GLU A 142 -11.91 -1.94 -16.07
C GLU A 142 -10.46 -2.30 -16.37
N THR A 143 -9.51 -1.54 -15.81
CA THR A 143 -8.08 -1.80 -15.99
C THR A 143 -7.67 -3.15 -15.40
N LEU A 144 -8.18 -3.50 -14.21
CA LEU A 144 -7.93 -4.79 -13.58
C LEU A 144 -8.48 -5.96 -14.41
N VAL A 145 -9.72 -5.86 -14.88
CA VAL A 145 -10.33 -6.89 -15.75
C VAL A 145 -9.52 -7.05 -17.04
N ALA A 146 -9.04 -5.96 -17.63
CA ALA A 146 -8.19 -6.01 -18.82
C ALA A 146 -6.85 -6.73 -18.56
N ILE A 147 -6.18 -6.43 -17.43
CA ILE A 147 -4.92 -7.09 -17.04
C ILE A 147 -5.13 -8.60 -16.83
N LEU A 148 -6.16 -8.98 -16.09
CA LEU A 148 -6.46 -10.39 -15.79
C LEU A 148 -6.84 -11.17 -17.05
N ARG A 149 -7.70 -10.59 -17.90
CA ARG A 149 -8.07 -11.15 -19.20
C ARG A 149 -6.85 -11.36 -20.10
N ARG A 150 -5.95 -10.37 -20.16
CA ARG A 150 -4.71 -10.46 -20.94
C ARG A 150 -3.80 -11.57 -20.42
N ALA A 151 -3.57 -11.64 -19.11
CA ALA A 151 -2.75 -12.69 -18.49
C ALA A 151 -3.28 -14.09 -18.81
N ARG A 152 -4.61 -14.27 -18.80
CA ARG A 152 -5.26 -15.54 -19.21
C ARG A 152 -5.06 -15.86 -20.68
N GLN A 153 -5.20 -14.87 -21.57
CA GLN A 153 -5.09 -15.08 -23.01
C GLN A 153 -3.67 -15.43 -23.45
N GLU A 154 -2.66 -14.86 -22.80
CA GLU A 154 -1.26 -15.02 -23.20
C GLU A 154 -0.64 -16.35 -22.75
N GLN A 155 -1.33 -17.17 -21.93
CA GLN A 155 -0.93 -18.51 -21.40
C GLN A 155 0.49 -18.63 -20.79
N THR A 156 1.27 -17.55 -20.80
CA THR A 156 2.66 -17.46 -20.36
C THR A 156 2.74 -17.02 -18.89
N VAL A 157 1.68 -16.38 -18.39
CA VAL A 157 1.56 -15.89 -17.01
C VAL A 157 0.34 -16.54 -16.36
N ALA A 158 0.54 -17.69 -15.72
CA ALA A 158 -0.51 -18.30 -14.91
C ALA A 158 -0.68 -17.49 -13.61
N PRO A 159 -1.87 -16.93 -13.33
CA PRO A 159 -2.12 -16.28 -12.06
C PRO A 159 -1.99 -17.29 -10.93
N GLN A 160 -1.16 -17.00 -9.94
CA GLN A 160 -0.96 -17.88 -8.79
C GLN A 160 -1.23 -17.10 -7.51
N ALA A 161 -2.18 -17.58 -6.71
CA ALA A 161 -2.31 -17.15 -5.33
C ALA A 161 -1.04 -17.58 -4.59
N ARG A 162 -0.41 -16.63 -3.88
CA ARG A 162 0.78 -16.86 -3.08
C ARG A 162 0.60 -16.20 -1.73
N GLN A 163 0.92 -16.93 -0.68
CA GLN A 163 0.96 -16.39 0.68
C GLN A 163 2.12 -15.38 0.78
N ILE A 164 1.82 -14.21 1.30
CA ILE A 164 2.82 -13.20 1.66
C ILE A 164 2.84 -13.05 3.17
N ILE A 165 4.04 -12.97 3.75
CA ILE A 165 4.20 -12.75 5.19
C ILE A 165 4.26 -11.25 5.42
N VAL A 166 3.26 -10.71 6.10
CA VAL A 166 3.21 -9.29 6.47
C VAL A 166 3.61 -9.16 7.93
N LEU A 167 4.71 -8.45 8.19
CA LEU A 167 5.16 -8.12 9.54
C LEU A 167 4.78 -6.68 9.86
N GLN A 168 3.88 -6.51 10.84
CA GLN A 168 3.53 -5.18 11.33
C GLN A 168 4.51 -4.78 12.45
N HIS A 169 5.07 -3.58 12.36
CA HIS A 169 5.70 -2.96 13.53
C HIS A 169 4.58 -2.35 14.37
N ASN A 170 4.49 -2.72 15.65
CA ASN A 170 3.65 -2.05 16.63
C ASN A 170 4.23 -0.66 16.92
N GLY A 171 4.10 0.28 15.97
CA GLY A 171 4.22 1.71 16.23
C GLY A 171 2.94 2.18 16.90
N GLY A 172 3.06 2.70 18.12
CA GLY A 172 1.97 3.00 19.03
C GLY A 172 0.80 3.76 18.39
N SER A 173 -0.40 3.36 18.82
CA SER A 173 -1.64 4.10 18.64
C SER A 173 -1.50 5.54 19.14
N ASP A 174 -1.34 6.50 18.23
CA ASP A 174 -1.62 7.90 18.53
C ASP A 174 -3.12 8.13 18.35
N SER A 175 -3.90 7.63 19.31
CA SER A 175 -5.22 8.18 19.59
C SER A 175 -4.99 9.38 20.50
N PRO A 176 -5.40 10.60 20.12
CA PRO A 176 -5.32 11.73 21.03
C PRO A 176 -6.18 11.42 22.26
N PRO A 177 -5.74 11.77 23.49
CA PRO A 177 -6.57 11.63 24.66
C PRO A 177 -7.84 12.45 24.44
N ARG A 178 -9.00 11.78 24.47
CA ARG A 178 -10.30 12.43 24.58
C ARG A 178 -10.22 13.30 25.83
N GLY A 179 -10.10 14.60 25.61
CA GLY A 179 -10.11 15.63 26.64
C GLY A 179 -11.36 15.44 27.49
N ARG A 180 -11.12 15.38 28.80
CA ARG A 180 -12.14 15.33 29.84
C ARG A 180 -13.15 16.45 29.66
N ASP A 181 -14.40 16.08 29.90
CA ASP A 181 -15.53 16.98 30.11
C ASP A 181 -15.14 18.14 31.05
N ALA A 182 -15.09 19.34 30.50
CA ALA A 182 -15.15 20.57 31.28
C ALA A 182 -16.63 20.92 31.47
N GLY A 183 -17.01 21.06 32.73
CA GLY A 183 -18.38 21.15 33.21
C GLY A 183 -19.25 22.19 32.50
N SER A 184 -20.49 21.78 32.28
CA SER A 184 -21.62 22.64 31.96
C SER A 184 -21.80 23.74 33.01
N PRO A 185 -21.98 25.02 32.62
CA PRO A 185 -22.49 26.03 33.53
C PRO A 185 -24.01 25.86 33.66
N THR A 186 -24.43 25.44 34.85
CA THR A 186 -25.82 25.40 35.30
C THR A 186 -26.41 26.82 35.27
N ALA A 187 -27.45 27.02 34.45
CA ALA A 187 -28.29 28.21 34.46
C ALA A 187 -29.11 28.27 35.76
N PRO A 188 -29.25 29.44 36.42
CA PRO A 188 -30.33 29.66 37.37
C PRO A 188 -31.57 30.19 36.65
N SER A 189 -32.60 29.35 36.57
CA SER A 189 -33.97 29.75 36.21
C SER A 189 -34.62 30.55 37.33
N SER A 190 -35.44 31.50 36.89
CA SER A 190 -36.24 32.47 37.61
C SER A 190 -37.44 31.89 38.37
N ARG A 191 -37.80 32.53 39.50
CA ARG A 191 -39.15 32.62 40.11
C ARG A 191 -39.08 33.73 41.18
N SER A 192 -39.54 34.95 40.94
CA SER A 192 -40.93 35.45 40.88
C SER A 192 -41.77 35.21 42.14
N ALA A 193 -42.10 36.34 42.78
CA ALA A 193 -43.26 36.67 43.61
C ALA A 193 -43.48 35.94 44.95
N ARG A 194 -43.62 36.70 46.06
CA ARG A 194 -44.93 37.22 46.52
C ARG A 194 -44.78 38.09 47.77
N ALA A 195 -45.67 39.09 47.85
CA ALA A 195 -45.87 40.07 48.92
C ALA A 195 -46.29 39.46 50.28
N SER A 196 -46.06 40.21 51.37
CA SER A 196 -47.06 40.57 52.40
C SER A 196 -46.42 41.17 53.67
N ARG A 197 -46.88 42.38 54.06
CA ARG A 197 -47.10 42.95 55.42
C ARG A 197 -45.93 42.89 56.45
N ALA A 198 -45.65 43.92 57.23
CA ALA A 198 -46.54 44.86 57.92
C ALA A 198 -45.88 46.24 58.08
#